data_AF-A0AAD4BNW8-F1
#
_entry.id   AF-A0AAD4BNW8-F1
#
_cell.length_a   1.000
_cell.length_b   1.000
_cell.length_c   1.000
_cell.angle_alpha   90.00
_cell.angle_beta   90.00
_cell.angle_gamma   90.00
#
_symmetry.space_group_name_H-M   'P 1'
#
loop_
_entity.id
_entity.type
_entity.pdbx_description
1 polymer ?
#
loop_
_entity_poly.entity_id
_entity_poly.type
_entity_poly.pdbx_seq_one_letter_code
_entity_poly.pdbx_strand_id
1 'polypeptide(L)'
;METFTKSFGAAGGYIAGPNHLIDALHTRGHSGIYIEAMVPPVLTQIISSMATIMGVTPVSLKADITLSPSRSISTLRCAEDNVHPGMAPASAIPSWISLPPALSDGSEARMCICHLAFNSQYLHAGQKKLGFITYGHLFSPIIPLLIYNPSKMATFARMMCTQQTPIVAVVVAYRTTPLVTSRGTSKFYCILLVLH
;
A
#
# COMPACT_ATOMS: atom_id res chain seq x y z
N MET A 1 12.85 3.77 0.89
CA MET A 1 12.75 3.47 -0.56
C MET A 1 11.48 2.69 -0.75
N GLU A 2 10.67 3.06 -1.73
CA GLU A 2 9.36 2.47 -2.00
C GLU A 2 9.12 2.40 -3.52
N THR A 3 8.05 1.72 -3.93
CA THR A 3 7.71 1.49 -5.36
C THR A 3 6.34 2.04 -5.72
N PHE A 4 6.17 2.57 -6.92
CA PHE A 4 4.88 3.04 -7.42
C PHE A 4 4.00 1.93 -8.02
N THR A 5 4.48 0.69 -8.08
CA THR A 5 3.82 -0.44 -8.75
C THR A 5 2.70 -1.12 -7.96
N LYS A 6 2.56 -0.79 -6.67
CA LYS A 6 1.54 -1.37 -5.79
C LYS A 6 0.37 -0.42 -5.64
N SER A 7 0.30 0.28 -4.50
CA SER A 7 -0.83 1.15 -4.14
C SER A 7 -1.06 2.31 -5.10
N PHE A 8 -0.02 2.74 -5.83
CA PHE A 8 -0.12 3.84 -6.80
C PHE A 8 -0.49 3.38 -8.22
N GLY A 9 -0.50 2.06 -8.48
CA GLY A 9 -0.90 1.48 -9.77
C GLY A 9 -0.03 1.88 -10.97
N ALA A 10 1.13 2.47 -10.76
CA ALA A 10 2.00 3.01 -11.81
C ALA A 10 3.28 2.15 -11.97
N ALA A 11 4.39 2.72 -12.44
CA ALA A 11 5.67 2.03 -12.57
C ALA A 11 6.79 2.76 -11.82
N GLY A 12 7.94 2.11 -11.62
CA GLY A 12 9.11 2.74 -11.00
C GLY A 12 9.12 2.75 -9.47
N GLY A 13 10.02 3.55 -8.89
CA GLY A 13 10.19 3.66 -7.45
C GLY A 13 10.88 4.96 -7.06
N TYR A 14 10.90 5.22 -5.75
CA TYR A 14 11.41 6.46 -5.20
C TYR A 14 12.21 6.24 -3.91
N ILE A 15 13.12 7.16 -3.66
CA ILE A 15 13.88 7.27 -2.42
C ILE A 15 13.55 8.63 -1.83
N ALA A 16 12.91 8.62 -0.66
CA ALA A 16 12.69 9.82 0.14
C ALA A 16 13.67 9.82 1.32
N GLY A 17 14.23 10.99 1.62
CA GLY A 17 15.22 11.18 2.66
C GLY A 17 15.64 12.65 2.75
N PRO A 18 16.57 13.00 3.64
CA PRO A 18 17.07 14.36 3.76
C PRO A 18 17.85 14.78 2.51
N ASN A 19 17.83 16.08 2.19
CA ASN A 19 18.43 16.62 0.94
C ASN A 19 19.89 16.19 0.73
N HIS A 20 20.72 16.22 1.78
CA HIS A 20 22.13 15.81 1.68
C HIS A 20 22.30 14.34 1.27
N LEU A 21 21.36 13.46 1.63
CA LEU A 21 21.37 12.05 1.22
C LEU A 21 21.01 11.93 -0.26
N ILE A 22 20.01 12.68 -0.71
CA ILE A 22 19.57 12.68 -2.11
C ILE A 22 20.67 13.26 -3.02
N ASP A 23 21.31 14.36 -2.63
CA ASP A 23 22.42 14.95 -3.36
C ASP A 23 23.64 14.01 -3.43
N ALA A 24 23.92 13.29 -2.34
CA ALA A 24 24.96 12.26 -2.34
C ALA A 24 24.63 11.10 -3.28
N LEU A 25 23.37 10.67 -3.37
CA LEU A 25 22.93 9.64 -4.32
C LEU A 25 23.01 10.12 -5.78
N HIS A 26 22.71 11.39 -6.05
CA HIS A 26 22.85 11.94 -7.40
C HIS A 26 24.33 12.05 -7.84
N THR A 27 25.22 12.43 -6.93
CA THR A 27 26.65 12.65 -7.25
C THR A 27 27.47 11.36 -7.24
N ARG A 28 27.17 10.41 -6.35
CA ARG A 28 27.95 9.16 -6.17
C ARG A 28 27.23 7.92 -6.69
N GLY A 29 25.92 7.99 -6.89
CA GLY A 29 25.12 6.85 -7.33
C GLY A 29 25.28 6.61 -8.82
N HIS A 30 25.53 5.35 -9.18
CA HIS A 30 25.58 4.94 -10.59
C HIS A 30 24.20 5.04 -11.26
N SER A 31 23.13 5.07 -10.45
CA SER A 31 21.75 5.27 -10.90
C SER A 31 21.55 6.60 -11.62
N GLY A 32 22.25 7.67 -11.24
CA GLY A 32 22.01 8.99 -11.85
C GLY A 32 22.45 9.10 -13.32
N ILE A 33 23.48 8.35 -13.72
CA ILE A 33 24.11 8.49 -15.04
C ILE A 33 23.50 7.54 -16.08
N TYR A 34 23.04 6.36 -15.66
CA TYR A 34 22.57 5.30 -16.56
C TYR A 34 21.05 5.10 -16.58
N ILE A 35 20.29 5.89 -15.82
CA ILE A 35 18.83 5.77 -15.77
C ILE A 35 18.18 6.82 -16.68
N GLU A 36 17.25 6.37 -17.50
CA GLU A 36 16.40 7.24 -18.30
C GLU A 36 15.29 7.86 -17.46
N ALA A 37 14.89 9.07 -17.83
CA ALA A 37 13.79 9.76 -17.18
C ALA A 37 12.47 8.97 -17.34
N MET A 38 11.59 9.12 -16.35
CA MET A 38 10.31 8.43 -16.37
C MET A 38 9.38 8.99 -17.46
N VAL A 39 8.65 8.09 -18.12
CA VAL A 39 7.68 8.42 -19.17
C VAL A 39 6.58 9.34 -18.62
N PRO A 40 6.28 10.49 -19.25
CA PRO A 40 5.35 11.49 -18.69
C PRO A 40 3.96 10.94 -18.33
N PRO A 41 3.28 10.11 -19.14
CA PRO A 41 2.04 9.43 -18.75
C PRO A 41 2.08 8.67 -17.41
N VAL A 42 3.22 8.07 -17.08
CA VAL A 42 3.35 7.33 -15.81
C VAL A 42 3.54 8.31 -14.65
N LEU A 43 4.27 9.40 -14.88
CA LEU A 43 4.40 10.48 -13.90
C LEU A 43 3.05 11.15 -13.60
N THR A 44 2.23 11.41 -14.62
CA THR A 44 0.88 11.97 -14.42
C THR A 44 0.00 11.06 -13.57
N GLN A 45 0.13 9.74 -13.74
CA GLN A 45 -0.59 8.75 -12.96
C GLN A 45 -0.11 8.70 -11.50
N ILE A 46 1.21 8.80 -11.27
CA ILE A 46 1.77 8.85 -9.91
C ILE A 46 1.27 10.10 -9.19
N ILE A 47 1.34 11.27 -9.84
CA ILE A 47 0.90 12.54 -9.26
C ILE A 47 -0.60 12.51 -8.96
N SER A 48 -1.43 12.00 -9.88
CA SER A 48 -2.87 11.91 -9.66
C SER A 48 -3.24 10.95 -8.54
N SER A 49 -2.56 9.80 -8.45
CA SER A 49 -2.75 8.82 -7.37
C SER A 49 -2.35 9.41 -6.01
N MET A 50 -1.19 10.06 -5.92
CA MET A 50 -0.74 10.73 -4.70
C MET A 50 -1.71 11.81 -4.23
N ALA A 51 -2.13 12.69 -5.15
CA ALA A 51 -3.05 13.77 -4.83
C ALA A 51 -4.42 13.24 -4.38
N THR A 52 -4.89 12.15 -4.97
CA THR A 52 -6.13 11.46 -4.55
C THR A 52 -5.98 10.86 -3.14
N ILE A 53 -4.84 10.21 -2.86
CA ILE A 53 -4.58 9.56 -1.56
C ILE A 53 -4.47 10.60 -0.43
N MET A 54 -3.74 11.69 -0.67
CA MET A 54 -3.52 12.73 0.34
C MET A 54 -4.73 13.66 0.50
N GLY A 55 -5.54 13.82 -0.54
CA GLY A 55 -6.48 14.93 -0.67
C GLY A 55 -5.74 16.24 -0.92
N VAL A 56 -6.41 17.18 -1.59
CA VAL A 56 -5.87 18.48 -1.96
C VAL A 56 -6.60 19.54 -1.16
N THR A 57 -5.87 20.40 -0.44
CA THR A 57 -6.53 21.52 0.21
C THR A 57 -7.17 22.42 -0.86
N PRO A 58 -8.46 22.78 -0.74
CA PRO A 58 -9.02 23.78 -1.63
C PRO A 58 -8.21 25.05 -1.46
N VAL A 59 -7.93 25.74 -2.58
CA VAL A 59 -7.25 27.04 -2.56
C VAL A 59 -8.08 27.96 -1.68
N SER A 60 -7.63 28.20 -0.45
CA SER A 60 -8.23 29.18 0.43
C SER A 60 -7.93 30.55 -0.16
N LEU A 61 -8.89 31.08 -0.94
CA LEU A 61 -9.01 32.52 -1.10
C LEU A 61 -9.11 33.08 0.31
N LYS A 62 -8.14 33.92 0.72
CA LYS A 62 -8.11 34.59 2.03
C LYS A 62 -9.53 35.00 2.44
N ALA A 63 -10.06 34.37 3.48
CA ALA A 63 -11.27 34.79 4.17
C ALA A 63 -11.11 34.42 5.66
N ASP A 64 -10.75 35.45 6.42
CA ASP A 64 -11.18 35.79 7.78
C ASP A 64 -11.30 34.71 8.86
N ILE A 65 -10.64 35.04 9.97
CA ILE A 65 -10.80 34.51 11.32
C ILE A 65 -12.26 34.13 11.58
N THR A 66 -12.54 32.84 11.71
CA THR A 66 -13.73 32.35 12.42
C THR A 66 -13.39 31.09 13.20
N LEU A 67 -13.37 31.23 14.53
CA LEU A 67 -13.41 30.10 15.45
C LEU A 67 -14.66 29.27 15.16
N SER A 68 -14.53 27.94 15.21
CA SER A 68 -15.68 27.07 15.46
C SER A 68 -15.30 25.87 16.31
N PRO A 69 -16.20 25.39 17.18
CA PRO A 69 -15.88 24.73 18.43
C PRO A 69 -16.00 23.21 18.35
N SER A 70 -15.36 22.58 19.34
CA SER A 70 -15.38 21.18 19.77
C SER A 70 -16.50 20.29 19.20
N ARG A 71 -16.10 19.25 18.47
CA ARG A 71 -16.86 17.99 18.35
C ARG A 71 -16.00 16.82 18.82
N SER A 72 -16.28 16.40 20.04
CA SER A 72 -15.64 15.32 20.77
C SER A 72 -16.28 13.98 20.38
N ILE A 73 -15.53 13.10 19.70
CA ILE A 73 -15.70 11.65 19.78
C ILE A 73 -14.31 11.03 19.84
N SER A 74 -13.98 10.50 21.01
CA SER A 74 -12.74 9.82 21.35
C SER A 74 -12.61 8.47 20.61
N THR A 75 -11.55 8.31 19.82
CA THR A 75 -11.03 7.00 19.42
C THR A 75 -9.50 6.98 19.59
N LEU A 76 -9.03 5.98 20.34
CA LEU A 76 -7.65 5.53 20.60
C LEU A 76 -6.50 6.37 20.00
N ARG A 77 -5.84 7.15 20.87
CA ARG A 77 -4.50 7.68 20.59
C ARG A 77 -3.49 6.53 20.61
N CYS A 78 -3.00 6.13 19.44
CA CYS A 78 -1.78 5.34 19.32
C CYS A 78 -0.57 6.25 19.54
N ALA A 79 0.42 5.75 20.28
CA ALA A 79 1.56 6.48 20.78
C ALA A 79 2.56 6.90 19.66
N GLU A 80 3.29 7.98 19.96
CA GLU A 80 4.25 8.75 19.15
C GLU A 80 3.64 9.73 18.11
N ASP A 81 3.68 11.03 18.46
CA ASP A 81 3.29 12.17 17.62
C ASP A 81 4.21 12.31 16.38
N ASN A 82 4.05 11.39 15.43
CA ASN A 82 4.39 11.67 14.05
C ASN A 82 3.28 12.58 13.53
N VAL A 83 3.52 13.89 13.50
CA VAL A 83 2.64 14.86 12.86
C VAL A 83 2.49 14.43 11.40
N HIS A 84 1.40 13.73 11.10
CA HIS A 84 1.12 13.34 9.74
C HIS A 84 0.83 14.63 8.96
N PRO A 85 1.58 14.90 7.88
CA PRO A 85 1.29 16.06 7.05
C PRO A 85 -0.18 15.94 6.63
N GLY A 86 -0.93 17.02 6.80
CA GLY A 86 -2.33 17.08 6.40
C GLY A 86 -2.49 16.91 4.89
N MET A 87 -3.66 17.32 4.38
CA MET A 87 -3.90 17.32 2.94
C MET A 87 -2.79 18.07 2.19
N ALA A 88 -2.47 17.59 0.99
CA ALA A 88 -1.42 18.20 0.17
C ALA A 88 -1.82 19.65 -0.18
N PRO A 89 -0.89 20.61 -0.09
CA PRO A 89 -1.17 21.97 -0.50
C PRO A 89 -1.41 22.01 -2.02
N ALA A 90 -2.35 22.84 -2.47
CA ALA A 90 -2.62 23.02 -3.90
C ALA A 90 -1.38 23.42 -4.72
N SER A 91 -0.37 24.04 -4.08
CA SER A 91 0.91 24.39 -4.72
C SER A 91 1.81 23.20 -5.05
N ALA A 92 1.61 22.04 -4.42
CA ALA A 92 2.38 20.83 -4.72
C ALA A 92 1.95 20.16 -6.03
N ILE A 93 0.78 20.54 -6.55
CA ILE A 93 0.21 19.98 -7.77
C ILE A 93 0.59 20.87 -8.96
N PRO A 94 1.13 20.31 -10.05
CA PRO A 94 1.43 21.09 -11.25
C PRO A 94 0.19 21.78 -11.80
N SER A 95 0.33 23.01 -12.30
CA SER A 95 -0.80 23.81 -12.80
C SER A 95 -1.55 23.17 -13.99
N TRP A 96 -0.93 22.22 -14.69
CA TRP A 96 -1.49 21.54 -15.86
C TRP A 96 -2.28 20.27 -15.53
N ILE A 97 -2.28 19.79 -14.28
CA ILE A 97 -3.07 18.62 -13.88
C ILE A 97 -4.31 19.05 -13.08
N SER A 98 -5.49 18.69 -13.58
CA SER A 98 -6.77 18.94 -12.90
C SER A 98 -7.38 17.62 -12.45
N LEU A 99 -7.65 17.48 -11.15
CA LEU A 99 -8.31 16.31 -10.59
C LEU A 99 -9.82 16.51 -10.57
N PRO A 100 -10.63 15.47 -10.82
CA PRO A 100 -12.06 15.50 -10.57
C PRO A 100 -12.35 15.87 -9.11
N PRO A 101 -13.40 16.67 -8.83
CA PRO A 101 -13.73 17.12 -7.47
C PRO A 101 -13.91 15.98 -6.44
N ALA A 102 -14.43 14.84 -6.90
CA ALA A 102 -14.61 13.65 -6.08
C ALA A 102 -13.28 13.05 -5.58
N LEU A 103 -12.21 13.15 -6.38
CA LEU A 103 -10.90 12.61 -6.04
C LEU A 103 -10.03 13.62 -5.29
N SER A 104 -10.31 14.93 -5.40
CA SER A 104 -9.53 15.96 -4.70
C SER A 104 -9.83 16.07 -3.21
N ASP A 105 -10.99 15.63 -2.74
CA ASP A 105 -11.39 15.72 -1.33
C ASP A 105 -10.63 14.72 -0.42
N GLY A 106 -10.15 13.61 -0.98
CA GLY A 106 -9.47 12.54 -0.25
C GLY A 106 -10.39 11.63 0.58
N SER A 107 -11.72 11.85 0.54
CA SER A 107 -12.73 11.00 1.20
C SER A 107 -12.74 9.58 0.62
N GLU A 108 -12.69 9.44 -0.70
CA GLU A 108 -12.59 8.14 -1.39
C GLU A 108 -11.37 7.32 -0.92
N ALA A 109 -10.21 7.97 -0.81
CA ALA A 109 -8.99 7.30 -0.35
C ALA A 109 -9.12 6.82 1.11
N ARG A 110 -9.71 7.63 1.99
CA ARG A 110 -9.98 7.23 3.38
C ARG A 110 -10.95 6.05 3.44
N MET A 111 -12.02 6.09 2.65
CA MET A 111 -12.98 4.98 2.56
C MET A 111 -12.30 3.70 2.07
N CYS A 112 -11.48 3.78 1.03
CA CYS A 112 -10.71 2.66 0.51
C CYS A 112 -9.79 2.04 1.59
N ILE A 113 -9.06 2.87 2.35
CA ILE A 113 -8.18 2.41 3.44
C ILE A 113 -9.01 1.72 4.54
N CYS A 114 -10.15 2.31 4.93
CA CYS A 114 -11.04 1.72 5.93
C CYS A 114 -11.59 0.35 5.46
N HIS A 115 -12.06 0.25 4.22
CA HIS A 115 -12.52 -1.01 3.63
C HIS A 115 -11.40 -2.04 3.55
N LEU A 116 -10.19 -1.63 3.15
CA LEU A 116 -9.04 -2.53 3.09
C LEU A 116 -8.70 -3.09 4.48
N ALA A 117 -8.70 -2.25 5.51
CA ALA A 117 -8.46 -2.67 6.89
C ALA A 117 -9.53 -3.65 7.39
N PHE A 118 -10.81 -3.34 7.12
CA PHE A 118 -11.94 -4.22 7.46
C PHE A 118 -11.85 -5.57 6.74
N ASN A 119 -11.62 -5.57 5.43
CA ASN A 119 -11.53 -6.79 4.61
C ASN A 119 -10.34 -7.66 5.05
N SER A 120 -9.22 -7.04 5.37
CA SER A 120 -8.03 -7.73 5.89
C SER A 120 -8.34 -8.44 7.20
N GLN A 121 -8.97 -7.74 8.15
CA GLN A 121 -9.34 -8.31 9.44
C GLN A 121 -10.37 -9.45 9.30
N TYR A 122 -11.37 -9.26 8.45
CA TYR A 122 -12.41 -10.25 8.17
C TYR A 122 -11.80 -11.55 7.62
N LEU A 123 -10.92 -11.44 6.61
CA LEU A 123 -10.28 -12.60 5.99
C LEU A 123 -9.31 -13.31 6.95
N HIS A 124 -8.52 -12.56 7.73
CA HIS A 124 -7.67 -13.13 8.78
C HIS A 124 -8.47 -13.93 9.80
N ALA A 125 -9.57 -13.37 10.30
CA ALA A 125 -10.44 -14.02 11.27
C ALA A 125 -11.08 -15.29 10.69
N GLY A 126 -11.54 -15.23 9.43
CA GLY A 126 -12.09 -16.39 8.72
C GLY A 126 -11.10 -17.53 8.57
N GLN A 127 -9.87 -17.24 8.12
CA GLN A 127 -8.82 -18.25 7.97
C GLN A 127 -8.43 -18.88 9.31
N LYS A 128 -8.33 -18.08 10.38
CA LYS A 128 -8.04 -18.58 11.73
C LYS A 128 -9.15 -19.50 12.25
N LYS A 129 -10.42 -19.16 12.00
CA LYS A 129 -11.58 -19.99 12.39
C LYS A 129 -11.61 -21.33 11.65
N LEU A 130 -11.13 -21.36 10.40
CA LEU A 130 -10.98 -22.57 9.59
C LEU A 130 -9.76 -23.44 9.98
N GLY A 131 -8.95 -22.99 10.94
CA GLY A 131 -7.77 -23.73 11.42
C GLY A 131 -6.51 -23.52 10.59
N PHE A 132 -6.49 -22.56 9.68
CA PHE A 132 -5.26 -22.19 8.97
C PHE A 132 -4.30 -21.44 9.88
N ILE A 133 -3.00 -21.69 9.68
CA ILE A 133 -1.93 -20.94 10.33
C ILE A 133 -1.57 -19.76 9.43
N THR A 134 -1.73 -18.55 9.95
CA THR A 134 -1.42 -17.29 9.26
C THR A 134 -0.32 -16.53 9.99
N TYR A 135 0.46 -15.72 9.27
CA TYR A 135 1.38 -14.74 9.86
C TYR A 135 1.01 -13.31 9.48
N GLY A 136 1.66 -12.34 10.13
CA GLY A 136 1.51 -10.93 9.81
C GLY A 136 0.53 -10.23 10.74
N HIS A 137 0.31 -8.95 10.45
CA HIS A 137 -0.55 -8.07 11.22
C HIS A 137 -2.00 -8.17 10.73
N LEU A 138 -2.99 -8.08 11.64
CA LEU A 138 -4.41 -8.26 11.32
C LEU A 138 -4.97 -7.25 10.31
N PHE A 139 -4.41 -6.04 10.26
CA PHE A 139 -4.79 -5.00 9.29
C PHE A 139 -3.91 -4.99 8.03
N SER A 140 -3.08 -6.02 7.83
CA SER A 140 -2.30 -6.14 6.60
C SER A 140 -3.15 -6.74 5.49
N PRO A 141 -3.16 -6.15 4.28
CA PRO A 141 -3.89 -6.70 3.14
C PRO A 141 -3.27 -7.98 2.57
N ILE A 142 -2.08 -8.36 3.04
CA ILE A 142 -1.35 -9.56 2.61
C ILE A 142 -1.44 -10.58 3.74
N ILE A 143 -2.06 -11.73 3.47
CA ILE A 143 -2.27 -12.79 4.44
C ILE A 143 -1.51 -14.06 4.02
N PRO A 144 -0.29 -14.29 4.56
CA PRO A 144 0.48 -15.50 4.30
C PRO A 144 -0.10 -16.71 5.04
N LEU A 145 -0.53 -17.72 4.29
CA LEU A 145 -0.98 -19.03 4.76
C LEU A 145 0.17 -20.04 4.75
N LEU A 146 0.46 -20.74 5.86
CA LEU A 146 1.48 -21.78 5.85
C LEU A 146 1.01 -23.09 5.23
N ILE A 147 1.81 -23.59 4.31
CA ILE A 147 1.69 -24.93 3.76
C ILE A 147 3.03 -25.65 3.97
N TYR A 148 3.06 -26.62 4.88
CA TYR A 148 4.31 -27.34 5.22
C TYR A 148 4.74 -28.36 4.16
N ASN A 149 3.87 -28.67 3.20
CA ASN A 149 4.17 -29.61 2.13
C ASN A 149 4.30 -28.86 0.79
N PRO A 150 5.52 -28.68 0.26
CA PRO A 150 5.75 -27.93 -0.98
C PRO A 150 5.04 -28.56 -2.19
N SER A 151 4.94 -29.89 -2.24
CA SER A 151 4.27 -30.61 -3.33
C SER A 151 2.77 -30.32 -3.38
N LYS A 152 2.16 -29.92 -2.25
CA LYS A 152 0.73 -29.60 -2.19
C LYS A 152 0.43 -28.15 -2.58
N MET A 153 1.41 -27.26 -2.65
CA MET A 153 1.16 -25.83 -2.88
C MET A 153 0.58 -25.55 -4.27
N ALA A 154 1.18 -26.15 -5.31
CA ALA A 154 0.72 -25.96 -6.68
C ALA A 154 -0.69 -26.55 -6.88
N THR A 155 -0.95 -27.71 -6.29
CA THR A 155 -2.28 -28.34 -6.30
C THR A 155 -3.28 -27.49 -5.54
N PHE A 156 -2.93 -26.95 -4.36
CA PHE A 156 -3.79 -26.05 -3.60
C PHE A 156 -4.19 -24.82 -4.42
N ALA A 157 -3.23 -24.11 -5.01
CA ALA A 157 -3.52 -22.93 -5.83
C ALA A 157 -4.42 -23.26 -7.04
N ARG A 158 -4.17 -24.39 -7.71
CA ARG A 158 -5.02 -24.85 -8.82
C ARG A 158 -6.44 -25.18 -8.35
N MET A 159 -6.56 -25.90 -7.23
CA MET A 159 -7.86 -26.25 -6.65
C MET A 159 -8.66 -25.01 -6.27
N MET A 160 -8.02 -23.98 -5.72
CA MET A 160 -8.66 -22.70 -5.39
C MET A 160 -9.16 -21.96 -6.63
N CYS A 161 -8.41 -21.99 -7.74
CA CYS A 161 -8.84 -21.40 -8.99
C CYS A 161 -9.98 -22.16 -9.69
N THR A 162 -10.11 -23.48 -9.47
CA THR A 162 -11.16 -24.31 -10.08
C THR A 162 -12.46 -24.39 -9.25
N GLN A 163 -12.54 -23.72 -8.11
CA GLN A 163 -13.76 -23.66 -7.31
C GLN A 163 -14.87 -22.91 -8.06
N GLN A 164 -16.12 -23.11 -7.62
CA GLN A 164 -17.28 -22.37 -8.14
C GLN A 164 -17.09 -20.85 -8.02
N THR A 165 -16.47 -20.40 -6.93
CA THR A 165 -15.93 -19.05 -6.78
C THR A 165 -14.40 -19.12 -6.93
N PRO A 166 -13.84 -18.76 -8.10
CA PRO A 166 -12.41 -18.89 -8.33
C PRO A 166 -11.64 -17.93 -7.44
N ILE A 167 -10.68 -18.46 -6.67
CA ILE A 167 -9.80 -17.67 -5.83
C ILE A 167 -8.37 -17.80 -6.35
N VAL A 168 -7.80 -16.68 -6.79
CA VAL A 168 -6.41 -16.64 -7.26
C VAL A 168 -5.48 -16.48 -6.06
N ALA A 169 -4.66 -17.49 -5.82
CA ALA A 169 -3.70 -17.49 -4.73
C ALA A 169 -2.27 -17.55 -5.28
N VAL A 170 -1.38 -16.71 -4.76
CA VAL A 170 0.01 -16.63 -5.21
C VAL A 170 0.86 -17.55 -4.34
N VAL A 171 1.51 -18.52 -4.98
CA VAL A 171 2.43 -19.46 -4.31
C VAL A 171 3.83 -18.84 -4.24
N VAL A 172 4.34 -18.66 -3.02
CA VAL A 172 5.72 -18.21 -2.79
C VAL A 172 6.55 -19.37 -2.27
N ALA A 173 7.57 -19.75 -3.06
CA ALA A 173 8.50 -20.84 -2.75
C ALA A 173 9.96 -20.39 -2.84
N TYR A 174 10.89 -21.33 -2.72
CA TYR A 174 12.32 -21.14 -3.02
C TYR A 174 12.48 -20.49 -4.40
N ARG A 175 13.16 -19.37 -4.63
CA ARG A 175 14.31 -18.64 -4.05
C ARG A 175 13.95 -17.53 -3.04
N THR A 176 12.67 -17.22 -2.88
CA THR A 176 12.16 -16.13 -2.03
C THR A 176 12.11 -16.52 -0.56
N THR A 177 11.88 -17.80 -0.28
CA THR A 177 11.98 -18.40 1.07
C THR A 177 13.02 -19.52 1.06
N PRO A 178 13.99 -19.53 1.99
CA PRO A 178 15.04 -20.56 2.00
C PRO A 178 14.46 -21.95 2.27
N LEU A 179 15.01 -22.97 1.57
CA LEU A 179 14.57 -24.37 1.69
C LEU A 179 14.96 -24.99 3.05
N VAL A 180 16.05 -24.49 3.63
CA VAL A 180 16.84 -25.12 4.72
C VAL A 180 16.41 -24.67 6.12
N THR A 181 15.31 -23.94 6.28
CA THR A 181 14.67 -23.72 7.60
C THR A 181 14.02 -25.00 8.17
N SER A 182 14.55 -26.17 7.80
CA SER A 182 14.04 -27.53 7.95
C SER A 182 14.11 -28.11 9.36
N ARG A 183 14.61 -27.37 10.36
CA ARG A 183 14.63 -27.82 11.77
C ARG A 183 13.57 -27.19 12.67
N GLY A 184 12.63 -26.45 12.08
CA GLY A 184 11.43 -26.00 12.75
C GLY A 184 10.61 -25.19 11.76
N THR A 185 9.63 -25.83 11.11
CA THR A 185 8.75 -25.25 10.08
C THR A 185 9.46 -24.71 8.84
N SER A 186 9.62 -25.54 7.79
CA SER A 186 9.81 -25.01 6.44
C SER A 186 8.58 -24.18 6.07
N LYS A 187 8.72 -22.85 6.14
CA LYS A 187 7.60 -21.93 5.94
C LYS A 187 7.47 -21.60 4.47
N PHE A 188 6.64 -22.37 3.77
CA PHE A 188 6.14 -21.96 2.48
C PHE A 188 4.82 -21.25 2.66
N TYR A 189 4.63 -20.12 1.98
CA TYR A 189 3.43 -19.33 2.12
C TYR A 189 2.66 -19.26 0.82
N CYS A 190 1.34 -19.43 0.93
CA CYS A 190 0.41 -19.00 -0.09
C CYS A 190 -0.10 -17.62 0.32
N ILE A 191 0.10 -16.62 -0.52
CA ILE A 191 -0.47 -15.29 -0.29
C ILE A 191 -1.86 -15.30 -0.91
N LEU A 192 -2.87 -15.21 -0.05
CA LEU A 192 -4.22 -14.90 -0.51
C LEU A 192 -4.31 -13.37 -0.57
N LEU A 193 -4.42 -12.84 -1.78
CA LEU A 193 -4.69 -11.43 -1.96
C LEU A 193 -6.21 -11.25 -1.92
N VAL A 194 -6.70 -10.27 -1.15
CA VAL A 194 -8.09 -9.82 -1.26
C VAL A 194 -8.21 -9.16 -2.63
N LEU A 195 -8.66 -9.93 -3.63
CA LEU A 195 -9.04 -9.38 -4.93
C LEU A 195 -10.42 -8.75 -4.76
N HIS A 196 -10.49 -7.47 -5.11
CA HIS A 196 -11.66 -6.61 -4.98
C HIS A 196 -12.64 -6.82 -6.14
#